data_AF-A0A4Q9WFD5-F1
#
_entry.id   AF-A0A4Q9WFD5-F1
#
_cell.length_a   1.000
_cell.length_b   1.000
_cell.length_c   1.000
_cell.angle_alpha   90.00
_cell.angle_beta   90.00
_cell.angle_gamma   90.00
#
_symmetry.space_group_name_H-M   'P 1'
#
loop_
_entity.id
_entity.type
_entity.pdbx_description
1 polymer ?
#
loop_
_entity_poly.entity_id
_entity_poly.type
_entity_poly.pdbx_seq_one_letter_code
_entity_poly.pdbx_strand_id
1 'polypeptide(L)'
;MYFKHNLKEYHSMKVTSFTKSPMGSYFVNGYVNNNQKYYFKILISSVNEFQFIKEVGYNPKTLGKLFKEEEAKNKIGADEIIKKEHLDKEKYEAQPPFILGDIK
;
A
#
# COMPACT_ATOMS: atom_id res chain seq x y z
N MET A 1 -4.41 5.16 -0.47
CA MET A 1 -3.76 6.41 -0.92
C MET A 1 -3.02 6.26 -2.24
N TYR A 2 -2.03 5.37 -2.35
CA TYR A 2 -1.18 5.20 -3.54
C TYR A 2 -1.96 5.00 -4.86
N PHE A 3 -2.84 3.99 -4.94
CA PHE A 3 -3.62 3.73 -6.17
C PHE A 3 -4.58 4.87 -6.53
N LYS A 4 -5.22 5.49 -5.54
CA LYS A 4 -6.11 6.64 -5.75
C LYS A 4 -5.40 7.79 -6.49
N HIS A 5 -4.14 8.04 -6.17
CA HIS A 5 -3.39 9.14 -6.77
C HIS A 5 -2.76 8.76 -8.11
N ASN A 6 -2.29 7.53 -8.23
CA ASN A 6 -1.48 7.11 -9.37
C ASN A 6 -2.26 6.46 -10.51
N LEU A 7 -3.53 6.08 -10.33
CA LEU A 7 -4.36 5.48 -11.38
C LEU A 7 -5.33 6.50 -12.00
N LYS A 8 -5.57 6.41 -13.31
CA LYS A 8 -6.47 7.31 -14.07
C LYS A 8 -7.93 7.21 -13.63
N GLU A 9 -8.41 6.00 -13.30
CA GLU A 9 -9.82 5.73 -12.99
C GLU A 9 -9.97 4.92 -11.70
N TYR A 10 -9.40 5.37 -10.59
CA TYR A 10 -9.53 4.68 -9.31
C TYR A 10 -10.91 4.87 -8.68
N HIS A 11 -11.56 3.77 -8.31
CA HIS A 11 -12.84 3.74 -7.60
C HIS A 11 -12.70 3.09 -6.22
N SER A 12 -12.09 1.90 -6.18
CA SER A 12 -11.99 1.11 -4.94
C SER A 12 -10.79 0.19 -4.94
N MET A 13 -10.45 -0.32 -3.75
CA MET A 13 -9.45 -1.36 -3.56
C MET A 13 -10.02 -2.38 -2.59
N LYS A 14 -9.81 -3.67 -2.87
CA LYS A 14 -10.15 -4.75 -1.95
C LYS A 14 -8.91 -5.56 -1.64
N VAL A 15 -8.58 -5.68 -0.35
CA VAL A 15 -7.59 -6.63 0.13
C VAL A 15 -8.27 -7.99 0.25
N THR A 16 -7.67 -9.02 -0.33
CA THR A 16 -8.19 -10.40 -0.31
C THR A 16 -7.41 -11.29 0.66
N SER A 17 -6.13 -11.00 0.89
CA SER A 17 -5.35 -11.72 1.90
C SER A 17 -4.22 -10.88 2.45
N PHE A 18 -3.88 -11.18 3.70
CA PHE A 18 -2.75 -10.65 4.43
C PHE A 18 -1.99 -11.85 5.03
N THR A 19 -0.74 -12.05 4.64
CA THR A 19 0.01 -13.26 4.99
C THR A 19 1.41 -12.91 5.47
N LYS A 20 1.80 -13.44 6.63
CA LYS A 20 3.16 -13.31 7.16
C LYS A 20 4.01 -14.48 6.66
N SER A 21 5.19 -14.19 6.12
CA SER A 21 6.18 -15.20 5.73
C SER A 21 6.92 -15.72 6.97
N PRO A 22 7.51 -16.93 6.89
CA PRO A 22 8.37 -17.44 7.96
C PRO A 22 9.53 -16.49 8.31
N MET A 23 10.02 -15.74 7.32
CA MET A 23 11.08 -14.73 7.49
C MET A 23 10.55 -13.37 7.98
N GLY A 24 9.30 -13.29 8.43
CA GLY A 24 8.73 -12.09 9.03
C GLY A 24 8.28 -11.00 8.06
N SER A 25 8.36 -11.23 6.75
CA SER A 25 7.82 -10.31 5.74
C SER A 25 6.30 -10.47 5.63
N TYR A 26 5.58 -9.40 5.31
CA TYR A 26 4.15 -9.44 5.07
C TYR A 26 3.85 -9.31 3.58
N PHE A 27 2.89 -10.12 3.12
CA PHE A 27 2.32 -10.04 1.79
C PHE A 27 0.87 -9.60 1.87
N VAL A 28 0.53 -8.54 1.16
CA VAL A 28 -0.85 -8.06 1.01
C VAL A 28 -1.28 -8.28 -0.42
N ASN A 29 -2.33 -9.06 -0.63
CA ASN A 29 -2.87 -9.32 -1.96
C ASN A 29 -4.26 -8.67 -2.09
N GLY A 30 -4.59 -8.28 -3.30
CA GLY A 30 -5.90 -7.66 -3.55
C GLY A 30 -6.10 -7.28 -5.00
N TYR A 31 -7.18 -6.57 -5.25
CA TYR A 31 -7.48 -6.01 -6.56
C TYR A 31 -8.09 -4.62 -6.46
N VAL A 32 -7.92 -3.85 -7.53
CA VAL A 32 -8.46 -2.50 -7.69
C VAL A 32 -9.76 -2.53 -8.51
N ASN A 33 -10.64 -1.56 -8.27
CA ASN A 33 -11.90 -1.33 -8.98
C ASN A 33 -12.80 -2.56 -9.05
N ASN A 34 -12.79 -3.37 -8.00
CA ASN A 34 -13.53 -4.62 -7.92
C ASN A 34 -13.29 -5.61 -9.09
N ASN A 35 -12.13 -5.50 -9.77
CA ASN A 35 -11.81 -6.28 -10.95
C ASN A 35 -10.54 -7.11 -10.71
N GLN A 36 -10.69 -8.44 -10.69
CA GLN A 36 -9.59 -9.37 -10.42
C GLN A 36 -8.45 -9.29 -11.45
N LYS A 37 -8.69 -8.78 -12.66
CA LYS A 37 -7.61 -8.52 -13.65
C LYS A 37 -6.66 -7.42 -13.17
N TYR A 38 -7.13 -6.54 -12.29
CA TYR A 38 -6.35 -5.48 -11.67
C TYR A 38 -5.77 -5.91 -10.32
N TYR A 39 -5.26 -7.14 -10.29
CA TYR A 39 -4.62 -7.71 -9.12
C TYR A 39 -3.30 -6.99 -8.79
N PHE A 40 -3.05 -6.83 -7.49
CA PHE A 40 -1.78 -6.37 -6.96
C PHE A 40 -1.30 -7.28 -5.81
N LYS A 41 0.01 -7.27 -5.61
CA LYS A 41 0.70 -7.88 -4.48
C LYS A 41 1.64 -6.86 -3.87
N ILE A 42 1.56 -6.65 -2.56
CA ILE A 42 2.47 -5.77 -1.83
C ILE A 42 3.34 -6.64 -0.93
N LEU A 43 4.66 -6.49 -1.04
CA LEU A 43 5.63 -7.01 -0.09
C LEU A 43 5.98 -5.89 0.88
N ILE A 44 5.89 -6.18 2.18
CA ILE A 44 6.34 -5.33 3.27
C ILE A 44 7.36 -6.15 4.07
N SER A 45 8.63 -5.78 4.02
CA SER A 45 9.67 -6.43 4.80
C SER A 45 10.45 -5.40 5.61
N SER A 46 10.86 -5.78 6.82
CA SER A 46 11.76 -4.97 7.63
C SER A 46 13.20 -5.23 7.18
N VAL A 47 13.95 -4.15 6.95
CA VAL A 47 15.42 -4.19 6.80
C VAL A 47 16.06 -4.09 8.18
N ASN A 48 15.49 -3.24 9.03
CA ASN A 48 15.77 -3.11 10.47
C ASN A 48 14.55 -2.49 11.17
N GLU A 49 14.68 -2.22 12.47
CA GLU A 49 13.62 -1.69 13.34
C GLU A 49 13.01 -0.37 12.84
N PHE A 50 13.76 0.40 12.03
CA PHE A 50 13.36 1.72 11.55
C PHE A 50 13.13 1.77 10.03
N GLN A 51 13.52 0.74 9.29
CA GLN A 51 13.50 0.73 7.82
C GLN A 51 12.70 -0.45 7.28
N PHE A 52 11.80 -0.14 6.35
CA PHE A 52 10.92 -1.10 5.70
C PHE A 52 11.02 -0.99 4.19
N ILE A 53 11.16 -2.12 3.51
CA ILE A 53 10.98 -2.23 2.06
C ILE A 53 9.48 -2.41 1.79
N LYS A 54 8.98 -1.62 0.85
CA LYS A 54 7.61 -1.69 0.34
C LYS A 54 7.67 -1.83 -1.17
N GLU A 55 7.38 -3.02 -1.67
CA GLU A 55 7.35 -3.28 -3.11
C GLU A 55 5.92 -3.59 -3.55
N VAL A 56 5.50 -2.97 -4.65
CA VAL A 56 4.17 -3.19 -5.24
C VAL A 56 4.34 -3.92 -6.57
N GLY A 57 3.98 -5.19 -6.59
CA GLY A 57 3.93 -6.02 -7.78
C GLY A 57 2.54 -6.01 -8.42
N TYR A 58 2.50 -5.91 -9.74
CA TYR A 58 1.29 -6.01 -10.54
C TYR A 58 1.63 -6.40 -11.99
N ASN A 59 0.63 -6.86 -12.75
CA ASN A 59 0.83 -7.16 -14.16
C ASN A 59 0.82 -5.86 -15.00
N PRO A 60 1.91 -5.54 -15.74
CA PRO A 60 1.99 -4.30 -16.52
C PRO A 60 0.98 -4.24 -17.66
N LYS A 61 0.54 -5.38 -18.19
CA LYS A 61 -0.43 -5.46 -19.29
C LYS A 61 -1.88 -5.24 -18.83
N THR A 62 -2.16 -5.33 -17.53
CA THR A 62 -3.50 -5.11 -16.96
C THR A 62 -3.51 -3.88 -16.05
N LEU A 63 -3.27 -4.02 -14.74
CA LEU A 63 -3.26 -2.91 -13.78
C LEU A 63 -2.23 -1.84 -14.17
N GLY A 64 -1.08 -2.23 -14.72
CA GLY A 64 -0.05 -1.28 -15.16
C GLY A 64 -0.55 -0.23 -16.15
N LYS A 65 -1.47 -0.59 -17.05
CA LYS A 65 -2.04 0.33 -18.05
C LYS A 65 -2.94 1.40 -17.45
N LEU A 66 -3.41 1.20 -16.22
CA LEU A 66 -4.28 2.16 -15.53
C LEU A 66 -3.48 3.29 -14.87
N PHE A 67 -2.16 3.16 -14.75
CA PHE A 67 -1.34 4.21 -14.16
C PHE A 67 -1.32 5.46 -15.04
N LYS A 68 -1.30 6.62 -14.39
CA LYS A 68 -1.12 7.93 -15.04
C LYS A 68 0.26 8.01 -15.68
N GLU A 69 1.27 7.49 -14.97
CA GLU A 69 2.67 7.48 -15.35
C GLU A 69 3.20 6.05 -15.53
N GLU A 70 3.95 5.80 -16.61
CA GLU A 70 4.52 4.48 -16.89
C GLU A 70 5.75 4.19 -16.01
N GLU A 71 6.69 5.13 -15.97
CA GLU A 71 7.94 5.00 -15.21
C GLU A 71 7.68 5.07 -13.70
N ALA A 72 8.31 4.17 -12.94
CA ALA A 72 8.11 4.10 -11.49
C ALA A 72 8.54 5.38 -10.76
N LYS A 73 9.62 6.03 -11.22
CA LYS A 73 10.14 7.28 -10.64
C LYS A 73 9.19 8.48 -10.75
N ASN A 74 8.24 8.44 -11.68
CA ASN A 74 7.26 9.52 -11.89
C ASN A 74 5.98 9.28 -11.06
N LYS A 75 5.83 8.12 -10.43
CA LYS A 75 4.68 7.81 -9.57
C LYS A 75 4.85 8.50 -8.23
N ILE A 76 3.78 9.14 -7.77
CA ILE A 76 3.78 9.89 -6.52
C ILE A 76 3.78 8.90 -5.35
N GLY A 77 4.81 8.98 -4.51
CA GLY A 77 4.99 8.16 -3.31
C GLY A 77 4.03 8.55 -2.19
N ALA A 78 3.84 7.66 -1.20
CA ALA A 78 2.96 7.91 -0.07
C ALA A 78 3.35 9.17 0.73
N ASP A 79 4.64 9.39 0.96
CA ASP A 79 5.14 10.55 1.72
C ASP A 79 4.87 11.87 0.98
N GLU A 80 4.97 11.86 -0.34
CA GLU A 80 4.67 13.02 -1.16
C GLU A 80 3.16 13.29 -1.19
N ILE A 81 2.32 12.25 -1.24
CA ILE A 81 0.86 12.37 -1.10
C ILE A 81 0.51 12.98 0.26
N ILE A 82 1.06 12.47 1.36
CA ILE A 82 0.81 12.98 2.72
C ILE A 82 1.17 14.46 2.83
N LYS A 83 2.32 14.87 2.27
CA LYS A 83 2.74 16.27 2.22
C LYS A 83 1.79 17.12 1.37
N LYS A 84 1.39 16.66 0.19
CA LYS A 84 0.51 17.39 -0.74
C LYS A 84 -0.93 17.53 -0.21
N GLU A 85 -1.46 16.49 0.42
CA GLU A 85 -2.82 16.47 0.96
C GLU A 85 -2.90 17.04 2.40
N HIS A 86 -1.77 17.44 2.99
CA HIS A 86 -1.70 17.93 4.38
C HIS A 86 -2.41 16.98 5.37
N LEU A 87 -2.18 15.67 5.23
CA LEU A 87 -2.87 14.68 6.05
C LEU A 87 -2.36 14.70 7.48
N ASP A 88 -3.28 14.80 8.44
CA ASP A 88 -2.98 14.57 9.85
C ASP A 88 -2.49 13.14 10.07
N LYS A 89 -1.55 12.96 11.01
CA LYS A 89 -0.98 11.64 11.35
C LYS A 89 -2.05 10.59 11.61
N GLU A 90 -3.09 10.97 12.33
CA GLU A 90 -4.21 10.09 12.70
C GLU A 90 -4.97 9.52 11.48
N LYS A 91 -4.86 10.13 10.30
CA LYS A 91 -5.51 9.65 9.07
C LYS A 91 -4.75 8.52 8.39
N TYR A 92 -3.46 8.33 8.70
CA TYR A 92 -2.62 7.37 7.98
C TYR A 92 -1.72 6.51 8.88
N GLU A 93 -1.40 6.96 10.09
CA GLU A 93 -0.73 6.15 11.10
C GLU A 93 -1.75 5.25 11.78
N ALA A 94 -1.44 3.95 11.85
CA ALA A 94 -2.25 3.03 12.63
C ALA A 94 -2.08 3.36 14.11
N GLN A 95 -3.20 3.43 14.84
CA GLN A 95 -3.12 3.53 16.29
C GLN A 95 -2.39 2.29 16.84
N PRO A 96 -1.46 2.46 17.80
CA PRO A 96 -0.84 1.33 18.44
C PRO A 96 -1.92 0.44 19.07
N PRO A 97 -1.76 -0.89 19.05
CA PRO A 97 -2.71 -1.77 19.70
C PRO A 97 -2.79 -1.41 21.19
N PHE A 98 -4.00 -1.20 21.71
CA PHE A 98 -4.24 -1.08 23.15
C PHE A 98 -3.87 -2.41 23.81
N ILE A 99 -2.77 -2.43 24.59
CA ILE A 99 -2.44 -3.56 25.47
C ILE A 99 -3.14 -3.29 26.80
N LEU A 100 -4.04 -4.18 27.22
CA LEU A 100 -4.88 -4.04 28.44
C LEU A 100 -4.07 -4.07 29.76
N GLY A 101 -2.74 -3.89 29.73
CA GLY A 101 -1.85 -3.98 30.90
C GLY A 101 -1.41 -2.64 31.50
N ASP A 102 -1.74 -1.51 30.88
CA ASP A 102 -1.19 -0.19 31.27
C ASP A 102 -2.11 0.62 32.21
N ILE A 103 -3.15 0.00 32.79
CA ILE A 103 -3.96 0.61 33.85
C ILE A 103 -3.45 0.07 35.20
N LYS A 104 -2.59 0.86 35.86
CA LYS A 104 -2.28 0.71 37.28
C LYS A 104 -3.29 1.46 38.14
#